data_AF-A0A7J8D081-F1
#
_entry.id   AF-A0A7J8D081-F1
#
_cell.length_a   1.000
_cell.length_b   1.000
_cell.length_c   1.000
_cell.angle_alpha   90.00
_cell.angle_beta   90.00
_cell.angle_gamma   90.00
#
_symmetry.space_group_name_H-M   'P 1'
#
loop_
_entity.id
_entity.type
_entity.pdbx_description
1 polymer ?
#
loop_
_entity_poly.entity_id
_entity_poly.type
_entity_poly.pdbx_seq_one_letter_code
_entity_poly.pdbx_strand_id
1 'polypeptide(L)'
;MPVYHGNEITPTEAAQAPEVTYEADEGSMWTLLLTNLDGHLLEPDAEYVHWLVTNIPGNRVAEGQETCPYLPPFPARGSGFHRFAFLLFKQDKPIDFSEDTRPSPCYQLAQRTFHTFDFYKKHQEAMTPAGLAFFQCRWDDSVTHVFHQLLDMREPVFEFVRPPPYHPKQKRFPHRQPLRYLDRYRDSHEPTYGIY
;
A
#
# COMPACT_ATOMS: atom_id res chain seq x y z
N MET A 1 9.03 12.84 -11.74
CA MET A 1 10.22 12.21 -11.14
C MET A 1 10.31 10.77 -11.62
N PRO A 2 11.48 10.24 -12.03
CA PRO A 2 11.58 8.89 -12.57
C PRO A 2 11.36 7.82 -11.48
N VAL A 3 10.67 6.74 -11.86
CA VAL A 3 10.50 5.52 -11.05
C VAL A 3 11.54 4.51 -11.49
N TYR A 4 12.31 3.97 -10.55
CA TYR A 4 13.30 2.92 -10.80
C TYR A 4 12.87 1.62 -10.10
N HIS A 5 13.71 1.10 -9.19
CA HIS A 5 13.51 -0.16 -8.47
C HIS A 5 13.65 0.06 -6.96
N GLY A 6 12.75 0.87 -6.39
CA GLY A 6 12.64 1.11 -4.96
C GLY A 6 13.13 2.47 -4.49
N ASN A 7 13.30 3.44 -5.40
CA ASN A 7 13.56 4.82 -5.00
C ASN A 7 12.37 5.40 -4.22
N GLU A 8 12.64 6.36 -3.35
CA GLU A 8 11.60 7.05 -2.59
C GLU A 8 10.92 8.11 -3.46
N ILE A 9 9.59 8.11 -3.45
CA ILE A 9 8.74 9.07 -4.15
C ILE A 9 7.65 9.52 -3.18
N THR A 10 7.43 10.82 -3.09
CA THR A 10 6.41 11.37 -2.19
C THR A 10 5.00 11.24 -2.80
N PRO A 11 3.95 11.11 -1.97
CA PRO A 11 2.58 11.14 -2.46
C PRO A 11 2.25 12.42 -3.23
N THR A 12 2.83 13.55 -2.83
CA THR A 12 2.72 14.83 -3.54
C THR A 12 3.23 14.75 -4.99
N GLU A 13 4.38 14.09 -5.21
CA GLU A 13 4.93 13.90 -6.57
C GLU A 13 4.15 12.87 -7.38
N ALA A 14 3.53 11.90 -6.71
CA ALA A 14 2.66 10.89 -7.28
C ALA A 14 1.16 11.26 -7.20
N ALA A 15 0.83 12.55 -7.13
CA ALA A 15 -0.57 12.99 -7.07
C ALA A 15 -1.29 12.85 -8.42
N GLN A 16 -0.57 12.76 -9.52
CA GLN A 16 -1.09 12.62 -10.88
C GLN A 16 -0.55 11.34 -11.52
N ALA A 17 -1.28 10.81 -12.50
CA ALA A 17 -0.84 9.65 -13.26
C ALA A 17 0.53 9.92 -13.93
N PRO A 18 1.51 9.01 -13.80
CA PRO A 18 2.83 9.21 -14.38
C PRO A 18 2.81 9.00 -15.89
N GLU A 19 3.80 9.59 -16.57
CA GLU A 19 4.10 9.25 -17.95
C GLU A 19 4.81 7.88 -18.01
N VAL A 20 4.22 6.93 -18.73
CA VAL A 20 4.75 5.57 -18.86
C VAL A 20 5.12 5.31 -20.31
N THR A 21 6.40 4.99 -20.53
CA THR A 21 6.95 4.68 -21.85
C THR A 21 7.74 3.37 -21.78
N TYR A 22 7.51 2.49 -22.74
CA TYR A 22 8.22 1.23 -22.90
C TYR A 22 8.39 0.89 -24.39
N GLU A 23 9.37 0.07 -24.70
CA GLU A 23 9.58 -0.42 -26.06
C GLU A 23 8.58 -1.55 -26.35
N ALA A 24 7.83 -1.41 -27.44
CA ALA A 24 6.76 -2.32 -27.83
C ALA A 24 6.74 -2.49 -29.35
N ASP A 25 6.50 -3.72 -29.79
CA ASP A 25 6.34 -4.06 -31.21
C ASP A 25 5.05 -3.45 -31.76
N GLU A 26 5.02 -3.08 -33.05
CA GLU A 26 3.78 -2.65 -33.70
C GLU A 26 2.73 -3.78 -33.69
N GLY A 27 1.50 -3.44 -33.29
CA GLY A 27 0.39 -4.40 -33.17
C GLY A 27 0.39 -5.24 -31.90
N SER A 28 1.35 -5.05 -30.99
CA SER A 28 1.33 -5.67 -29.66
C SER A 28 0.33 -4.99 -28.72
N MET A 29 -0.23 -5.77 -27.80
CA MET A 29 -1.19 -5.31 -26.80
C MET A 29 -0.59 -5.47 -25.40
N TRP A 30 -0.86 -4.51 -24.51
CA TRP A 30 -0.27 -4.48 -23.18
C TRP A 30 -1.28 -4.10 -22.10
N THR A 31 -0.99 -4.52 -20.88
CA THR A 31 -1.74 -4.12 -19.68
C THR A 31 -0.78 -3.55 -18.66
N LEU A 32 -1.12 -2.38 -18.13
CA LEU A 32 -0.39 -1.72 -17.06
C LEU A 32 -1.22 -1.77 -15.77
N LEU A 33 -0.58 -2.23 -14.70
CA LEU A 33 -1.18 -2.34 -13.38
C LEU A 33 -0.29 -1.63 -12.35
N LEU A 34 -0.88 -0.79 -11.51
CA LEU A 34 -0.24 -0.20 -10.33
C LEU A 34 -0.93 -0.71 -9.07
N THR A 35 -0.20 -1.40 -8.22
CA THR A 35 -0.71 -1.92 -6.94
C THR A 35 0.13 -1.45 -5.75
N ASN A 36 -0.53 -1.33 -4.61
CA ASN A 36 0.09 -1.07 -3.31
C ASN A 36 0.09 -2.35 -2.48
N LEU A 37 1.29 -2.87 -2.22
CA LEU A 37 1.51 -4.16 -1.57
C LEU A 37 1.33 -4.10 -0.05
N ASP A 38 1.48 -2.92 0.55
CA ASP A 38 1.54 -2.76 2.01
C ASP A 38 0.40 -1.85 2.54
N GLY A 39 -0.43 -1.29 1.65
CA GLY A 39 -1.38 -0.21 1.96
C GLY A 39 -2.76 -0.64 2.43
N HIS A 40 -3.08 -1.92 2.44
CA HIS A 40 -4.42 -2.36 2.75
C HIS A 40 -4.70 -2.25 4.25
N LEU A 41 -5.79 -1.54 4.61
CA LEU A 41 -6.05 -1.13 5.99
C LEU A 41 -6.75 -2.20 6.85
N LEU A 42 -7.32 -3.24 6.23
CA LEU A 42 -8.15 -4.24 6.90
C LEU A 42 -7.55 -5.65 6.82
N GLU A 43 -7.29 -6.09 5.59
CA GLU A 43 -6.74 -7.43 5.29
C GLU A 43 -5.25 -7.33 4.96
N PRO A 44 -4.36 -8.12 5.60
CA PRO A 44 -2.91 -8.02 5.40
C PRO A 44 -2.41 -8.63 4.09
N ASP A 45 -3.14 -9.62 3.55
CA ASP A 45 -2.76 -10.33 2.32
C ASP A 45 -3.38 -9.71 1.05
N ALA A 46 -4.16 -8.64 1.22
CA ALA A 46 -4.82 -7.94 0.13
C ALA A 46 -4.07 -6.68 -0.28
N GLU A 47 -4.22 -6.28 -1.54
CA GLU A 47 -3.58 -5.12 -2.13
C GLU A 47 -4.64 -4.08 -2.52
N TYR A 48 -4.22 -2.82 -2.70
CA TYR A 48 -5.06 -1.84 -3.38
C TYR A 48 -4.59 -1.62 -4.82
N VAL A 49 -5.52 -1.68 -5.78
CA VAL A 49 -5.25 -1.24 -7.16
C VAL A 49 -5.38 0.27 -7.28
N HIS A 50 -4.27 0.92 -7.61
CA HIS A 50 -4.23 2.37 -7.80
C HIS A 50 -4.51 2.75 -9.25
N TRP A 51 -4.08 1.92 -10.21
CA TRP A 51 -4.30 2.19 -11.63
C TRP A 51 -4.32 0.89 -12.41
N LEU A 52 -5.25 0.75 -13.34
CA LEU A 52 -5.30 -0.39 -14.26
C LEU A 52 -5.73 0.08 -15.64
N VAL A 53 -4.83 -0.06 -16.60
CA VAL A 53 -5.07 0.26 -18.01
C VAL A 53 -4.84 -1.00 -18.82
N THR A 54 -5.83 -1.41 -19.59
CA THR A 54 -5.84 -2.67 -20.33
C THR A 54 -5.89 -2.42 -21.83
N ASN A 55 -5.51 -3.43 -22.62
CA ASN A 55 -5.59 -3.39 -24.09
C ASN A 55 -4.89 -2.16 -24.70
N ILE A 56 -3.70 -1.82 -24.19
CA ILE A 56 -2.88 -0.70 -24.65
C ILE A 56 -2.24 -1.06 -26.00
N PRO A 57 -2.49 -0.29 -27.09
CA PRO A 57 -1.92 -0.58 -28.39
C PRO A 57 -0.48 -0.06 -28.51
N GLY A 58 0.49 -0.97 -28.53
CA GLY A 58 1.92 -0.64 -28.59
C GLY A 58 2.37 0.10 -27.33
N ASN A 59 2.86 1.33 -27.47
CA ASN A 59 3.34 2.18 -26.38
C ASN A 59 2.36 3.31 -25.99
N ARG A 60 1.14 3.32 -26.56
CA ARG A 60 0.19 4.43 -26.43
C ARG A 60 -0.77 4.21 -25.26
N VAL A 61 -0.27 4.42 -24.04
CA VAL A 61 -1.03 4.20 -22.79
C VAL A 61 -2.37 4.96 -22.77
N ALA A 62 -2.42 6.17 -23.33
CA ALA A 62 -3.64 6.97 -23.40
C ALA A 62 -4.74 6.40 -24.33
N GLU A 63 -4.39 5.52 -25.27
CA GLU A 63 -5.36 4.81 -26.12
C GLU A 63 -5.86 3.49 -25.48
N GLY A 64 -5.26 3.09 -24.36
CA GLY A 64 -5.71 1.92 -23.60
C GLY A 64 -7.05 2.17 -22.91
N GLN A 65 -7.70 1.07 -22.52
CA GLN A 65 -8.94 1.11 -21.77
C GLN A 65 -8.64 1.27 -20.29
N GLU A 66 -9.04 2.40 -19.70
CA GLU A 66 -8.88 2.64 -18.27
C GLU A 66 -9.92 1.85 -17.48
N THR A 67 -9.54 0.64 -17.05
CA THR A 67 -10.37 -0.28 -16.26
C THR A 67 -10.48 0.15 -14.80
N CYS A 68 -9.45 0.81 -14.27
CA CYS A 68 -9.46 1.41 -12.94
C CYS A 68 -8.75 2.77 -12.97
N PRO A 69 -9.43 3.87 -12.61
CA PRO A 69 -8.86 5.20 -12.71
C PRO A 69 -7.73 5.41 -11.70
N TYR A 70 -6.75 6.23 -12.06
CA TYR A 70 -5.62 6.54 -11.21
C TYR A 70 -6.07 7.09 -9.84
N LEU A 71 -5.59 6.46 -8.77
CA LEU A 71 -5.76 6.93 -7.40
C LEU A 71 -4.37 7.23 -6.83
N PRO A 72 -4.13 8.46 -6.33
CA PRO A 72 -2.86 8.79 -5.69
C PRO A 72 -2.52 7.83 -4.54
N PRO A 73 -1.24 7.60 -4.24
CA PRO A 73 -0.85 6.80 -3.08
C PRO A 73 -1.29 7.50 -1.78
N PHE A 74 -1.83 6.74 -0.83
CA PHE A 74 -2.26 7.25 0.48
C PHE A 74 -1.67 6.42 1.64
N PRO A 75 -0.34 6.29 1.76
CA PRO A 75 0.26 5.58 2.90
C PRO A 75 -0.16 6.21 4.22
N ALA A 76 -0.70 5.42 5.14
CA ALA A 76 -1.23 5.92 6.41
C ALA A 76 -0.12 6.52 7.30
N ARG A 77 -0.47 7.49 8.14
CA ARG A 77 0.51 8.11 9.02
C ARG A 77 1.00 7.09 10.04
N GLY A 78 2.32 6.88 10.10
CA GLY A 78 2.96 5.98 11.06
C GLY A 78 2.92 4.49 10.69
N SER A 79 2.42 4.12 9.50
CA SER A 79 2.51 2.74 8.99
C SER A 79 3.88 2.40 8.37
N GLY A 80 4.71 3.40 8.10
CA GLY A 80 6.07 3.23 7.58
C GLY A 80 6.16 3.48 6.07
N PHE A 81 7.06 2.76 5.41
CA PHE A 81 7.24 2.85 3.95
C PHE A 81 6.42 1.78 3.25
N HIS A 82 5.66 2.20 2.24
CA HIS A 82 4.82 1.33 1.43
C HIS A 82 5.43 1.16 0.05
N ARG A 83 5.33 -0.05 -0.51
CA ARG A 83 5.85 -0.36 -1.84
C ARG A 83 4.73 -0.35 -2.87
N PHE A 84 4.92 0.45 -3.90
CA PHE A 84 4.03 0.57 -5.04
C PHE A 84 4.69 -0.04 -6.26
N ALA A 85 4.04 -1.03 -6.87
CA ALA A 85 4.59 -1.78 -7.99
C ALA A 85 3.80 -1.47 -9.28
N PHE A 86 4.52 -1.04 -10.31
CA PHE A 86 4.08 -1.04 -11.69
C PHE A 86 4.42 -2.39 -12.32
N LEU A 87 3.38 -3.09 -12.76
CA LEU A 87 3.47 -4.34 -13.49
C LEU A 87 3.02 -4.10 -14.92
N LEU A 88 3.88 -4.46 -15.87
CA LEU A 88 3.59 -4.41 -17.29
C LEU A 88 3.44 -5.84 -17.81
N PHE A 89 2.29 -6.13 -18.38
CA PHE A 89 1.99 -7.42 -18.98
C PHE A 89 1.86 -7.28 -20.50
N LYS A 90 2.46 -8.21 -21.24
CA LYS A 90 2.25 -8.38 -22.67
C LYS A 90 1.04 -9.28 -22.89
N GLN A 91 0.11 -8.86 -23.74
CA GLN A 91 -1.06 -9.63 -24.11
C GLN A 91 -0.86 -10.24 -25.50
N ASP A 92 -1.21 -11.52 -25.64
CA ASP A 92 -1.14 -12.20 -26.94
C ASP A 92 -2.37 -11.89 -27.81
N LYS A 93 -3.50 -11.57 -27.17
CA LYS A 93 -4.79 -11.26 -27.80
C LYS A 93 -5.51 -10.19 -26.97
N PRO A 94 -6.48 -9.46 -27.56
CA PRO A 94 -7.39 -8.61 -26.78
C PRO A 94 -8.14 -9.44 -25.74
N ILE A 95 -8.13 -8.97 -24.49
CA ILE A 95 -8.79 -9.64 -23.36
C ILE A 95 -9.97 -8.77 -22.92
N ASP A 96 -11.09 -9.42 -22.58
CA ASP A 96 -12.22 -8.74 -21.95
C ASP A 96 -11.99 -8.65 -20.43
N PHE A 97 -11.97 -7.42 -19.91
CA PHE A 97 -11.81 -7.11 -18.48
C PHE A 97 -13.11 -6.58 -17.86
N SER A 98 -14.26 -6.89 -18.45
CA SER A 98 -15.56 -6.46 -17.95
C SER A 98 -15.81 -6.80 -16.47
N GLU A 99 -15.33 -7.96 -16.00
CA GLU A 99 -15.44 -8.38 -14.59
C GLU A 99 -14.58 -7.54 -13.63
N ASP A 100 -13.42 -7.05 -14.08
CA ASP A 100 -12.47 -6.29 -13.27
C ASP A 100 -12.64 -4.77 -13.44
N THR A 101 -13.59 -4.35 -14.27
CA THR A 101 -13.91 -2.95 -14.53
C THR A 101 -14.51 -2.30 -13.29
N ARG A 102 -13.94 -1.15 -12.92
CA ARG A 102 -14.37 -0.35 -11.78
C ARG A 102 -15.03 0.93 -12.25
N PRO A 103 -15.95 1.51 -11.46
CA PRO A 103 -16.58 2.78 -11.82
C PRO A 103 -15.53 3.89 -11.90
N SER A 104 -15.76 4.90 -12.73
CA SER A 104 -14.94 6.11 -12.77
C SER A 104 -15.77 7.31 -12.33
N PRO A 105 -15.43 7.98 -11.20
CA PRO A 105 -14.33 7.70 -10.27
C PRO A 105 -14.64 6.54 -9.30
N CYS A 106 -13.60 5.80 -8.87
CA CYS A 106 -13.70 4.76 -7.83
C CYS A 106 -12.94 5.20 -6.57
N TYR A 107 -13.67 5.66 -5.56
CA TYR A 107 -13.14 6.01 -4.23
C TYR A 107 -13.49 4.98 -3.14
N GLN A 108 -14.24 3.93 -3.49
CA GLN A 108 -14.61 2.88 -2.55
C GLN A 108 -13.44 1.90 -2.34
N LEU A 109 -12.84 1.88 -1.15
CA LEU A 109 -11.70 1.01 -0.85
C LEU A 109 -12.00 -0.48 -1.06
N ALA A 110 -13.22 -0.94 -0.77
CA ALA A 110 -13.61 -2.34 -0.98
C ALA A 110 -13.61 -2.75 -2.46
N GLN A 111 -13.88 -1.82 -3.39
CA GLN A 111 -13.76 -2.09 -4.83
C GLN A 111 -12.30 -2.02 -5.29
N ARG A 112 -11.47 -1.24 -4.60
CA ARG A 112 -10.03 -1.12 -4.85
C ARG A 112 -9.24 -2.31 -4.31
N THR A 113 -9.81 -3.10 -3.39
CA THR A 113 -9.23 -4.36 -2.92
C THR A 113 -8.97 -5.28 -4.11
N PHE A 114 -7.76 -5.80 -4.18
CA PHE A 114 -7.26 -6.55 -5.33
C PHE A 114 -6.23 -7.59 -4.90
N HIS A 115 -6.19 -8.70 -5.63
CA HIS A 115 -5.16 -9.72 -5.48
C HIS A 115 -4.55 -9.98 -6.86
N THR A 116 -3.32 -9.50 -7.05
CA THR A 116 -2.62 -9.60 -8.35
C THR A 116 -2.45 -11.04 -8.79
N PHE A 117 -2.22 -11.96 -7.85
CA PHE A 117 -2.07 -13.39 -8.14
C PHE A 117 -3.32 -14.01 -8.78
N ASP A 118 -4.50 -13.75 -8.20
CA ASP A 118 -5.76 -14.29 -8.72
C ASP A 118 -6.13 -13.66 -10.06
N PHE A 119 -5.89 -12.36 -10.23
CA PHE A 119 -6.05 -11.67 -11.50
C PHE A 119 -5.18 -12.31 -12.60
N TYR A 120 -3.89 -12.48 -12.34
CA TYR A 120 -3.00 -13.10 -13.31
C TYR A 120 -3.40 -14.55 -13.60
N LYS A 121 -3.78 -15.33 -12.58
CA LYS A 121 -4.20 -16.73 -12.74
C LYS A 121 -5.41 -16.90 -13.67
N LYS A 122 -6.35 -15.95 -13.67
CA LYS A 122 -7.50 -15.95 -14.59
C LYS A 122 -7.09 -15.70 -16.04
N HIS A 123 -6.06 -14.88 -16.28
CA HIS A 123 -5.66 -14.42 -17.61
C HIS A 123 -4.31 -14.96 -18.10
N GLN A 124 -3.69 -15.89 -17.37
CA GLN A 124 -2.34 -16.41 -17.64
C GLN A 124 -2.16 -17.04 -19.03
N GLU A 125 -3.25 -17.50 -19.67
CA GLU A 125 -3.19 -18.09 -21.01
C GLU A 125 -3.00 -17.05 -22.13
N ALA A 126 -3.38 -15.79 -21.88
CA ALA A 126 -3.36 -14.72 -22.86
C ALA A 126 -2.48 -13.53 -22.44
N MET A 127 -1.86 -13.60 -21.25
CA MET A 127 -1.13 -12.51 -20.63
C MET A 127 0.17 -13.02 -20.00
N THR A 128 1.28 -12.33 -20.27
CA THR A 128 2.61 -12.69 -19.75
C THR A 128 3.25 -11.46 -19.08
N PRO A 129 3.80 -11.56 -17.85
CA PRO A 129 4.51 -10.46 -17.21
C PRO A 129 5.81 -10.16 -17.96
N ALA A 130 6.02 -8.90 -18.32
CA ALA A 130 7.13 -8.47 -19.16
C ALA A 130 7.99 -7.38 -18.51
N GLY A 131 7.39 -6.51 -17.70
CA GLY A 131 8.09 -5.41 -17.04
C GLY A 131 7.68 -5.23 -15.59
N LEU A 132 8.62 -4.74 -14.79
CA LEU A 132 8.43 -4.40 -13.38
C LEU A 132 9.20 -3.12 -13.06
N ALA A 133 8.52 -2.15 -12.45
CA ALA A 133 9.13 -1.01 -11.79
C ALA A 133 8.43 -0.81 -10.45
N PHE A 134 9.12 -0.32 -9.43
CA PHE A 134 8.46 -0.06 -8.15
C PHE A 134 9.14 1.08 -7.41
N PHE A 135 8.41 1.73 -6.52
CA PHE A 135 8.92 2.79 -5.66
C PHE A 135 8.44 2.62 -4.24
N GLN A 136 9.12 3.32 -3.32
CA GLN A 136 8.72 3.41 -1.92
C GLN A 136 8.07 4.76 -1.67
N CYS A 137 7.00 4.75 -0.91
CA CYS A 137 6.24 5.94 -0.58
C CYS A 137 6.03 6.00 0.94
N ARG A 138 6.16 7.21 1.50
CA ARG A 138 5.88 7.49 2.91
C ARG A 138 4.76 8.51 3.01
N TRP A 139 4.11 8.57 4.17
CA TRP A 139 3.13 9.59 4.46
C TRP A 139 3.70 11.01 4.27
N ASP A 140 2.88 11.89 3.69
CA ASP A 140 3.09 13.34 3.61
C ASP A 140 1.76 14.08 3.85
N ASP A 141 1.79 15.41 3.91
CA ASP A 141 0.60 16.23 4.17
C ASP A 141 -0.48 16.11 3.07
N SER A 142 -0.12 15.68 1.85
CA SER A 142 -1.07 15.50 0.74
C SER A 142 -1.99 14.29 0.96
N VAL A 143 -1.54 13.30 1.72
CA VAL A 143 -2.33 12.10 2.05
C VAL A 143 -3.56 12.46 2.87
N THR A 144 -3.46 13.43 3.78
CA THR A 144 -4.60 13.93 4.56
C THR A 144 -5.70 14.49 3.65
N HIS A 145 -5.33 15.16 2.55
CA HIS A 145 -6.28 15.63 1.54
C HIS A 145 -6.97 14.45 0.83
N VAL A 146 -6.22 13.40 0.48
CA VAL A 146 -6.79 12.19 -0.15
C VAL A 146 -7.84 11.53 0.74
N PHE A 147 -7.54 11.32 2.03
CA PHE A 147 -8.50 10.70 2.95
C PHE A 147 -9.78 11.53 3.13
N HIS A 148 -9.65 12.85 3.31
CA HIS A 148 -10.80 13.71 3.61
C HIS A 148 -11.61 14.11 2.37
N GLN A 149 -10.99 14.33 1.23
CA GLN A 149 -11.66 14.87 0.04
C GLN A 149 -11.99 13.80 -0.99
N LEU A 150 -11.10 12.83 -1.22
CA LEU A 150 -11.34 11.76 -2.21
C LEU A 150 -12.08 10.59 -1.59
N LEU A 151 -11.60 10.09 -0.44
CA LEU A 151 -12.14 8.89 0.22
C LEU A 151 -13.28 9.19 1.20
N ASP A 152 -13.58 10.46 1.48
CA ASP A 152 -14.58 10.93 2.46
C ASP A 152 -14.52 10.18 3.80
N MET A 153 -13.31 10.00 4.32
CA MET A 153 -13.07 9.25 5.55
C MET A 153 -12.07 9.95 6.48
N ARG A 154 -12.01 9.47 7.73
CA ARG A 154 -11.03 9.92 8.71
C ARG A 154 -9.69 9.25 8.44
N GLU A 155 -8.63 10.02 8.52
CA GLU A 155 -7.26 9.52 8.38
C GLU A 155 -6.90 8.60 9.55
N PRO A 156 -6.53 7.33 9.30
CA PRO A 156 -6.01 6.44 10.32
C PRO A 156 -4.56 6.80 10.65
N VAL A 157 -4.23 6.85 11.94
CA VAL A 157 -2.87 7.08 12.44
C VAL A 157 -2.43 5.87 13.24
N PHE A 158 -1.27 5.33 12.87
CA PHE A 158 -0.66 4.18 13.50
C PHE A 158 0.57 4.58 14.30
N GLU A 159 0.88 3.79 15.33
CA GLU A 159 2.07 3.96 16.15
C GLU A 159 2.76 2.62 16.35
N PHE A 160 4.09 2.61 16.29
CA PHE A 160 4.87 1.41 16.57
C PHE A 160 5.00 1.20 18.09
N VAL A 161 4.15 0.33 18.63
CA VAL A 161 4.19 -0.06 20.05
C VAL A 161 5.16 -1.21 20.24
N ARG A 162 6.22 -1.00 21.03
CA ARG A 162 7.16 -2.06 21.40
C ARG A 162 6.53 -3.03 22.39
N PRO A 163 6.88 -4.33 22.37
CA PRO A 163 6.47 -5.26 23.41
C PRO A 163 6.89 -4.75 24.79
N PRO A 164 6.05 -4.99 25.82
CA PRO A 164 6.40 -4.58 27.17
C PRO A 164 7.70 -5.28 27.60
N PRO A 165 8.57 -4.58 28.37
CA PRO A 165 9.80 -5.16 28.84
C PRO A 165 9.51 -6.40 29.69
N TYR A 166 10.28 -7.47 29.44
CA TYR A 166 10.15 -8.67 30.26
C TYR A 166 10.66 -8.42 31.68
N HIS A 167 9.83 -8.76 32.66
CA HIS A 167 10.22 -8.82 34.06
C HIS A 167 9.98 -10.24 34.60
N PRO A 168 10.98 -10.87 35.26
CA PRO A 168 10.78 -12.18 35.88
C PRO A 168 9.76 -12.08 37.01
N LYS A 169 9.13 -13.20 37.40
CA LYS A 169 8.15 -13.22 38.50
C LYS A 169 8.75 -12.60 39.78
N GLN A 170 8.05 -11.63 40.34
CA GLN A 170 8.50 -10.93 41.55
C GLN A 170 8.63 -11.92 42.71
N LYS A 171 9.82 -11.97 43.33
CA LYS A 171 10.10 -12.70 44.56
C LYS A 171 9.85 -11.81 45.78
N ARG A 172 9.25 -12.38 46.84
CA ARG A 172 9.04 -11.71 48.13
C ARG A 172 10.36 -11.26 48.78
N PHE A 173 11.41 -12.07 48.65
CA PHE A 173 12.75 -11.78 49.15
C PHE A 173 13.74 -11.77 47.98
N PRO A 174 13.94 -10.62 47.30
CA PRO A 174 14.83 -10.50 46.16
C PRO A 174 16.30 -10.41 46.63
N HIS A 175 16.84 -11.54 47.08
CA HIS A 175 18.20 -11.62 47.61
C HIS A 175 19.25 -11.13 46.58
N ARG A 176 20.15 -10.25 47.03
CA ARG A 176 21.21 -9.60 46.23
C ARG A 176 20.72 -8.71 45.07
N GLN A 177 19.44 -8.33 45.05
CA GLN A 177 18.93 -7.35 44.08
C GLN A 177 19.10 -5.91 44.61
N PRO A 178 19.27 -4.92 43.73
CA PRO A 178 19.33 -3.51 44.13
C PRO A 178 17.94 -2.97 44.53
N LEU A 179 17.89 -1.84 45.25
CA LEU A 179 16.63 -1.23 45.72
C LEU A 179 15.64 -0.93 44.58
N ARG A 180 16.15 -0.47 43.42
CA ARG A 180 15.37 -0.22 42.19
C ARG A 180 14.67 -1.45 41.61
N TYR A 181 14.88 -2.64 42.19
CA TYR A 181 14.11 -3.84 41.86
C TYR A 181 12.62 -3.63 42.12
N LEU A 182 12.24 -2.93 43.20
CA LEU A 182 10.82 -2.71 43.54
C LEU A 182 10.14 -1.80 42.51
N ASP A 183 10.88 -0.87 41.90
CA ASP A 183 10.36 0.04 40.88
C ASP A 183 9.97 -0.69 39.59
N ARG A 184 10.57 -1.85 39.29
CA ARG A 184 10.21 -2.67 38.11
C ARG A 184 8.79 -3.22 38.15
N TYR A 185 8.18 -3.27 39.34
CA TYR A 185 6.85 -3.81 39.57
C TYR A 185 5.92 -2.74 40.16
N ARG A 186 6.31 -1.47 40.10
CA ARG A 186 5.49 -0.34 40.55
C ARG A 186 4.81 0.28 39.33
N ASP A 187 3.49 0.33 39.33
CA ASP A 187 2.71 0.88 38.22
C ASP A 187 2.70 2.42 38.21
N SER A 188 2.59 3.06 39.38
CA SER A 188 2.53 4.52 39.51
C SER A 188 3.80 5.09 40.15
N HIS A 189 4.18 6.31 39.75
CA HIS A 189 5.26 7.07 40.39
C HIS A 189 4.75 7.95 41.55
N GLU A 190 3.44 8.03 41.77
CA GLU A 190 2.82 8.85 42.81
C GLU A 190 2.79 8.14 44.17
N PRO A 191 2.88 8.89 45.29
CA PRO A 191 2.81 8.30 46.62
C PRO A 191 1.42 7.76 46.93
N THR A 192 1.35 6.57 47.51
CA THR A 192 0.10 5.93 47.91
C THR A 192 -0.06 5.95 49.43
N TYR A 193 -1.22 6.42 49.93
CA TYR A 193 -1.53 6.51 51.36
C TYR A 193 -2.54 5.46 51.86
N GLY A 194 -3.11 4.62 50.98
CA GLY A 194 -3.99 3.53 51.40
C GLY A 194 -5.24 4.02 52.16
N ILE A 195 -5.38 3.58 53.42
CA ILE A 195 -6.53 3.92 54.29
C ILE A 195 -6.27 5.12 55.23
N TYR A 196 -5.10 5.75 55.11
CA TYR A 196 -4.70 6.89 55.94
C TYR A 196 -5.35 8.20 55.47
#